data_AF-A0A5D2VCC3-F1
#
_entry.id   AF-A0A5D2VCC3-F1
#
_cell.length_a   1.000
_cell.length_b   1.000
_cell.length_c   1.000
_cell.angle_alpha   90.00
_cell.angle_beta   90.00
_cell.angle_gamma   90.00
#
_symmetry.space_group_name_H-M   'P 1'
#
loop_
_entity.id
_entity.type
_entity.pdbx_description
1 polymer ?
#
loop_
_entity_poly.entity_id
_entity_poly.type
_entity_poly.pdbx_seq_one_letter_code
_entity_poly.pdbx_strand_id
1 'polypeptide(L)'
;TNTKKKVGNENAKEKSKDSDPKHVIDSTTKLLNEAVPVEILGIILPLLLGVAFLVLAERKVMAFVQRRKGPDVVGSFRLLQPLAEGLKLILKEPISPSSAKFSLFRMAPVATFMLSLVAWAVVPFDYGMVLSDSNIGLLYLFAISSLSVYGIIIAGWSSN
;
A
#
# COMPACT_ATOMS: atom_id res chain seq x y z
N THR A 1 -4.39 -45.51 32.47
CA THR A 1 -3.67 -44.65 33.45
C THR A 1 -2.43 -43.96 32.90
N ASN A 2 -1.71 -44.52 31.91
CA ASN A 2 -0.49 -43.90 31.34
C ASN A 2 -0.73 -42.66 30.46
N THR A 3 -1.91 -42.50 29.88
CA THR A 3 -2.22 -41.35 29.00
C THR A 3 -2.36 -40.03 29.77
N LYS A 4 -3.01 -40.02 30.95
CA LYS A 4 -3.14 -38.80 31.77
C LYS A 4 -1.80 -38.28 32.29
N LYS A 5 -0.86 -39.15 32.66
CA LYS A 5 0.48 -38.73 33.11
C LYS A 5 1.31 -38.12 31.97
N LYS A 6 1.16 -38.62 30.75
CA LYS A 6 1.88 -38.10 29.58
C LYS A 6 1.41 -36.69 29.20
N VAL A 7 0.09 -36.48 29.14
CA VAL A 7 -0.52 -35.18 28.85
C VAL A 7 -0.14 -34.13 29.92
N GLY A 8 -0.12 -34.52 31.20
CA GLY A 8 0.31 -33.61 32.27
C GLY A 8 1.78 -33.16 32.17
N ASN A 9 2.67 -34.02 31.64
CA ASN A 9 4.08 -33.70 31.49
C ASN A 9 4.35 -32.83 30.24
N GLU A 10 3.60 -33.03 29.16
CA GLU A 10 3.66 -32.19 27.96
C GLU A 10 3.15 -30.77 28.26
N ASN A 11 2.00 -30.64 28.94
CA ASN A 11 1.44 -29.33 29.34
C ASN A 11 2.36 -28.57 30.31
N ALA A 12 3.10 -29.27 31.18
CA ALA A 12 4.07 -28.65 32.08
C ALA A 12 5.34 -28.16 31.33
N LYS A 13 5.78 -28.91 30.31
CA LYS A 13 6.89 -28.53 29.43
C LYS A 13 6.55 -27.33 28.55
N GLU A 14 5.30 -27.24 28.10
CA GLU A 14 4.80 -26.12 27.31
C GLU A 14 4.69 -24.86 28.17
N LYS A 15 4.13 -24.97 29.39
CA LYS A 15 4.15 -23.87 30.37
C LYS A 15 5.54 -23.38 30.75
N SER A 16 6.53 -24.27 30.85
CA SER A 16 7.90 -23.85 31.19
C SER A 16 8.60 -23.12 30.03
N LYS A 17 8.28 -23.46 28.78
CA LYS A 17 8.78 -22.74 27.59
C LYS A 17 8.16 -21.34 27.47
N ASP A 18 6.90 -21.20 27.84
CA ASP A 18 6.19 -19.92 27.76
C ASP A 18 6.64 -18.91 28.82
N SER A 19 7.19 -19.37 29.95
CA SER A 19 7.78 -18.52 30.99
C SER A 19 9.20 -18.01 30.68
N ASP A 20 9.84 -18.51 29.62
CA ASP A 20 11.20 -18.11 29.25
C ASP A 20 11.16 -16.80 28.44
N PRO A 21 11.77 -15.68 28.90
CA PRO A 21 11.62 -14.37 28.28
C PRO A 21 12.03 -14.33 26.80
N LYS A 22 12.92 -15.23 26.36
CA LYS A 22 13.33 -15.34 24.96
C LYS A 22 12.23 -15.92 24.06
N HIS A 23 11.42 -16.84 24.57
CA HIS A 23 10.32 -17.45 23.82
C HIS A 23 9.16 -16.44 23.65
N VAL A 24 8.90 -15.62 24.67
CA VAL A 24 7.89 -14.54 24.61
C VAL A 24 8.31 -13.43 23.64
N ILE A 25 9.60 -13.08 23.58
CA ILE A 25 10.11 -12.12 22.60
C ILE A 25 10.05 -12.70 21.18
N ASP A 26 10.40 -13.98 20.99
CA ASP A 26 10.30 -14.64 19.68
C ASP A 26 8.84 -14.77 19.20
N SER A 27 7.90 -15.07 20.10
CA SER A 27 6.48 -15.11 19.74
C SER A 27 5.93 -13.70 19.46
N THR A 28 6.16 -12.71 20.33
CA THR A 28 5.71 -11.33 20.07
C THR A 28 6.34 -10.73 18.82
N THR A 29 7.63 -10.95 18.56
CA THR A 29 8.27 -10.49 17.32
C THR A 29 7.73 -11.18 16.08
N LYS A 30 7.44 -12.49 16.12
CA LYS A 30 6.74 -13.19 15.03
C LYS A 30 5.33 -12.63 14.80
N LEU A 31 4.58 -12.44 15.88
CA LEU A 31 3.21 -11.92 15.82
C LEU A 31 3.20 -10.48 15.26
N LEU A 32 4.17 -9.64 15.66
CA LEU A 32 4.36 -8.30 15.09
C LEU A 32 4.80 -8.35 13.62
N ASN A 33 5.72 -9.24 13.25
CA ASN A 33 6.25 -9.32 11.90
C ASN A 33 5.24 -9.89 10.89
N GLU A 34 4.24 -10.66 11.34
CA GLU A 34 3.12 -11.12 10.51
C GLU A 34 1.94 -10.13 10.52
N ALA A 35 1.70 -9.41 11.62
CA ALA A 35 0.60 -8.45 11.72
C ALA A 35 0.87 -7.15 10.94
N VAL A 36 2.08 -6.59 11.03
CA VAL A 36 2.43 -5.32 10.38
C VAL A 36 2.26 -5.37 8.84
N PRO A 37 2.72 -6.42 8.13
CA PRO A 37 2.48 -6.54 6.70
C PRO A 37 0.99 -6.62 6.34
N VAL A 38 0.18 -7.29 7.17
CA VAL A 38 -1.27 -7.43 6.94
C VAL A 38 -1.98 -6.10 7.08
N GLU A 39 -1.62 -5.29 8.08
CA GLU A 39 -2.16 -3.93 8.26
C GLU A 39 -1.76 -3.01 7.10
N ILE A 40 -0.50 -3.05 6.68
CA ILE A 40 0.00 -2.31 5.50
C ILE A 40 -0.77 -2.73 4.25
N LEU A 41 -0.96 -4.03 4.03
CA LEU A 41 -1.72 -4.54 2.88
C LEU A 41 -3.19 -4.13 2.95
N GLY A 42 -3.75 -4.11 4.16
CA GLY A 42 -5.11 -3.66 4.47
C GLY A 42 -5.36 -2.19 4.14
N ILE A 43 -4.32 -1.33 4.14
CA ILE A 43 -4.40 0.06 3.69
C ILE A 43 -4.12 0.18 2.19
N ILE A 44 -3.05 -0.44 1.69
CA ILE A 44 -2.61 -0.26 0.31
C ILE A 44 -3.66 -0.79 -0.68
N LEU A 45 -4.27 -1.95 -0.41
CA LEU A 45 -5.20 -2.57 -1.35
C LEU A 45 -6.47 -1.71 -1.60
N PRO A 46 -7.21 -1.25 -0.57
CA PRO A 46 -8.33 -0.35 -0.78
C PRO A 46 -7.90 1.03 -1.28
N LEU A 47 -6.70 1.51 -0.93
CA LEU A 47 -6.17 2.77 -1.47
C LEU A 47 -5.99 2.69 -2.99
N LEU A 48 -5.37 1.62 -3.50
CA LEU A 48 -5.18 1.42 -4.94
C LEU A 48 -6.51 1.26 -5.69
N LEU A 49 -7.45 0.51 -5.11
CA LEU A 49 -8.81 0.40 -5.65
C LEU A 49 -9.51 1.77 -5.65
N GLY A 50 -9.40 2.53 -4.56
CA GLY A 50 -9.97 3.87 -4.41
C GLY A 50 -9.46 4.82 -5.47
N VAL A 51 -8.13 4.87 -5.69
CA VAL A 51 -7.52 5.69 -6.74
C VAL A 51 -8.00 5.27 -8.14
N ALA A 52 -8.10 3.96 -8.41
CA ALA A 52 -8.59 3.47 -9.70
C ALA A 52 -10.06 3.89 -9.96
N PHE A 53 -10.93 3.82 -8.96
CA PHE A 53 -12.31 4.29 -9.07
C PHE A 53 -12.44 5.82 -9.07
N LEU A 54 -11.53 6.53 -8.40
CA LEU A 54 -11.49 7.99 -8.39
C LEU A 54 -11.32 8.54 -9.80
N VAL A 55 -10.42 7.98 -10.61
CA VAL A 55 -10.24 8.38 -12.02
C VAL A 55 -11.51 8.17 -12.85
N LEU A 56 -12.22 7.05 -12.63
CA LEU A 56 -13.51 6.81 -13.28
C LEU A 56 -14.56 7.85 -12.83
N ALA A 57 -14.62 8.13 -11.53
CA ALA A 57 -15.54 9.11 -10.96
C ALA A 57 -15.27 10.50 -11.52
N GLU A 58 -14.02 10.93 -11.59
CA GLU A 58 -13.58 12.19 -12.19
C GLU A 58 -14.10 12.33 -13.63
N ARG A 59 -13.87 11.32 -14.48
CA ARG A 59 -14.35 11.32 -15.87
C ARG A 59 -15.87 11.37 -15.96
N LYS A 60 -16.58 10.70 -15.05
CA LYS A 60 -18.05 10.75 -15.00
C LYS A 60 -18.54 12.12 -14.57
N VAL A 61 -18.01 12.68 -13.49
CA VAL A 61 -18.40 14.00 -12.95
C VAL A 61 -18.15 15.09 -13.99
N MET A 62 -16.98 15.10 -14.65
CA MET A 62 -16.69 16.06 -15.73
C MET A 62 -17.67 15.92 -16.90
N ALA A 63 -18.04 14.69 -17.28
CA ALA A 63 -19.01 14.47 -18.33
C ALA A 63 -20.41 14.97 -17.93
N PHE A 64 -20.84 14.72 -16.68
CA PHE A 64 -22.10 15.24 -16.13
C PHE A 64 -22.15 16.77 -16.16
N VAL A 65 -21.08 17.45 -15.72
CA VAL A 65 -20.97 18.91 -15.79
C VAL A 65 -21.09 19.41 -17.24
N GLN A 66 -20.48 18.69 -18.18
CA GLN A 66 -20.52 18.99 -19.61
C GLN A 66 -21.80 18.52 -20.32
N ARG A 67 -22.82 18.03 -19.59
CA ARG A 67 -24.07 17.47 -20.14
C ARG A 67 -23.85 16.37 -21.18
N ARG A 68 -22.76 15.62 -21.08
CA ARG A 68 -22.50 14.42 -21.90
C ARG A 68 -22.38 13.19 -21.02
N LYS A 69 -22.62 12.01 -21.57
CA LYS A 69 -22.39 10.76 -20.84
C LYS A 69 -20.90 10.48 -20.76
N GLY A 70 -20.40 10.22 -19.54
CA GLY A 70 -19.04 9.74 -19.30
C GLY A 70 -18.88 8.29 -19.77
N PRO A 71 -17.75 7.63 -19.44
CA PRO A 71 -17.51 6.23 -19.83
C PRO A 71 -18.70 5.32 -19.46
N ASP A 72 -19.28 4.64 -20.46
CA ASP A 72 -20.55 3.90 -20.33
C ASP A 72 -20.55 2.54 -21.06
N VAL A 73 -19.42 2.11 -21.64
CA VAL A 73 -19.42 1.00 -22.61
C VAL A 73 -18.86 -0.32 -22.05
N VAL A 74 -17.94 -0.29 -21.08
CA VAL A 74 -17.34 -1.51 -20.51
C VAL A 74 -17.98 -1.90 -19.16
N GLY A 75 -18.83 -2.93 -19.20
CA GLY A 75 -19.40 -3.64 -18.04
C GLY A 75 -20.80 -3.17 -17.60
N SER A 76 -21.63 -4.09 -17.09
CA SER A 76 -23.04 -3.84 -16.71
C SER A 76 -23.23 -2.78 -15.61
N PHE A 77 -22.22 -2.55 -14.77
CA PHE A 77 -22.23 -1.48 -13.76
C PHE A 77 -21.21 -0.37 -14.02
N ARG A 78 -20.54 -0.37 -15.19
CA ARG A 78 -19.52 0.64 -15.57
C ARG A 78 -18.30 0.68 -14.63
N LEU A 79 -18.18 -0.30 -13.73
CA LEU A 79 -17.11 -0.45 -12.73
C LEU A 79 -15.88 -1.18 -13.30
N LEU A 80 -16.00 -1.84 -14.45
CA LEU A 80 -14.89 -2.55 -15.09
C LEU A 80 -13.96 -1.62 -15.88
N GLN A 81 -14.32 -0.34 -16.03
CA GLN A 81 -13.52 0.65 -16.77
C GLN A 81 -12.08 0.80 -16.23
N PRO A 82 -11.82 0.94 -14.91
CA PRO A 82 -10.45 1.07 -14.40
C PRO A 82 -9.62 -0.20 -14.65
N LEU A 83 -10.26 -1.37 -14.59
CA LEU A 83 -9.61 -2.64 -14.89
C LEU A 83 -9.25 -2.76 -16.38
N ALA A 84 -10.16 -2.35 -17.28
CA ALA A 84 -9.91 -2.33 -18.71
C ALA A 84 -8.77 -1.36 -19.09
N GLU A 85 -8.69 -0.21 -18.42
CA GLU A 85 -7.60 0.76 -18.61
C GLU A 85 -6.27 0.20 -18.11
N GLY A 86 -6.23 -0.43 -16.94
CA GLY A 86 -5.04 -1.09 -16.42
C GLY A 86 -4.56 -2.23 -17.34
N LEU A 87 -5.46 -3.12 -17.74
CA LEU A 87 -5.15 -4.23 -18.64
C LEU A 87 -4.63 -3.74 -19.99
N LYS A 88 -5.23 -2.68 -20.53
CA LYS A 88 -4.77 -2.04 -21.78
C LYS A 88 -3.35 -1.51 -21.67
N LEU A 89 -2.97 -0.93 -20.52
CA LEU A 89 -1.61 -0.44 -20.29
C LEU A 89 -0.60 -1.58 -20.15
N ILE A 90 -0.99 -2.71 -19.54
CA ILE A 90 -0.12 -3.90 -19.41
C ILE A 90 0.15 -4.55 -20.78
N LEU A 91 -0.87 -4.59 -21.65
CA LEU A 91 -0.74 -5.13 -23.01
C LEU A 91 -0.05 -4.17 -23.99
N LYS A 92 0.22 -2.93 -23.56
CA LYS A 92 0.86 -1.93 -24.41
C LYS A 92 2.34 -2.27 -24.59
N GLU A 93 2.80 -2.26 -25.83
CA GLU A 93 4.21 -2.49 -26.15
C GLU A 93 5.12 -1.52 -25.37
N PRO A 94 6.11 -2.02 -24.62
CA PRO A 94 6.99 -1.19 -23.84
C PRO A 94 7.98 -0.47 -24.76
N ILE A 95 7.74 0.80 -25.02
CA ILE A 95 8.70 1.68 -25.71
C ILE A 95 9.73 2.19 -24.70
N SER A 96 10.98 1.69 -24.77
CA SER A 96 12.06 2.21 -23.96
C SER A 96 12.71 3.41 -24.65
N PRO A 97 12.88 4.56 -23.98
CA PRO A 97 13.61 5.69 -24.55
C PRO A 97 15.09 5.31 -24.74
N SER A 98 15.65 5.64 -25.91
CA SER A 98 17.03 5.30 -26.30
C SER A 98 18.09 6.23 -25.69
N SER A 99 17.70 7.41 -25.20
CA SER A 99 18.63 8.46 -24.73
C SER A 99 18.71 8.56 -23.20
N ALA A 100 17.77 7.94 -22.48
CA ALA A 100 17.65 8.09 -21.03
C ALA A 100 18.52 7.09 -20.25
N LYS A 101 19.00 7.51 -19.08
CA LYS A 101 19.62 6.61 -18.09
C LYS A 101 18.56 5.65 -17.55
N PHE A 102 18.57 4.41 -18.06
CA PHE A 102 17.58 3.36 -17.76
C PHE A 102 17.28 3.16 -16.26
N SER A 103 18.31 3.23 -15.41
CA SER A 103 18.17 3.09 -13.96
C SER A 103 17.39 4.24 -13.32
N LEU A 104 17.73 5.49 -13.66
CA LEU A 104 17.09 6.68 -13.08
C LEU A 104 15.64 6.84 -13.59
N PHE A 105 15.41 6.58 -14.88
CA PHE A 105 14.08 6.68 -15.47
C PHE A 105 13.09 5.68 -14.87
N ARG A 106 13.53 4.47 -14.48
CA ARG A 106 12.68 3.49 -13.81
C ARG A 106 12.52 3.76 -12.32
N MET A 107 13.57 4.23 -11.64
CA MET A 107 13.52 4.49 -10.20
C MET A 107 12.69 5.74 -9.85
N ALA A 108 12.64 6.75 -10.71
CA ALA A 108 11.94 7.99 -10.38
C ALA A 108 10.41 7.83 -10.19
N PRO A 109 9.67 7.11 -11.07
CA PRO A 109 8.26 6.79 -10.83
C PRO A 109 8.05 5.91 -9.59
N VAL A 110 8.97 4.99 -9.30
CA VAL A 110 8.90 4.15 -8.10
C VAL A 110 9.08 5.00 -6.85
N ALA A 111 10.05 5.92 -6.83
CA ALA A 111 10.30 6.79 -5.68
C ALA A 111 9.08 7.67 -5.38
N THR A 112 8.53 8.36 -6.38
CA THR A 112 7.34 9.21 -6.21
C THR A 112 6.12 8.43 -5.72
N PHE A 113 5.92 7.22 -6.25
CA PHE A 113 4.85 6.33 -5.81
C PHE A 113 5.04 5.86 -4.36
N MET A 114 6.25 5.45 -3.99
CA MET A 114 6.56 5.05 -2.61
C MET A 114 6.36 6.19 -1.61
N LEU A 115 6.78 7.42 -1.95
CA LEU A 115 6.56 8.58 -1.09
C LEU A 115 5.07 8.85 -0.86
N SER A 116 4.24 8.70 -1.89
CA SER A 116 2.79 8.85 -1.78
C SER A 116 2.18 7.81 -0.83
N LEU A 117 2.59 6.54 -0.92
CA LEU A 117 2.12 5.47 -0.03
C LEU A 117 2.56 5.70 1.42
N VAL A 118 3.79 6.14 1.63
CA VAL A 118 4.37 6.40 2.96
C VAL A 118 3.65 7.57 3.64
N ALA A 119 3.19 8.58 2.89
CA ALA A 119 2.37 9.66 3.45
C ALA A 119 1.07 9.19 4.12
N TRP A 120 0.48 8.09 3.64
CA TRP A 120 -0.76 7.53 4.18
C TRP A 120 -0.58 6.79 5.52
N ALA A 121 0.66 6.49 5.95
CA ALA A 121 0.93 5.74 7.17
C ALA A 121 0.51 6.47 8.47
N VAL A 122 0.39 7.80 8.42
CA VAL A 122 0.13 8.66 9.59
C VAL A 122 -1.33 9.12 9.65
N VAL A 123 -2.13 8.86 8.62
CA VAL A 123 -3.53 9.31 8.58
C VAL A 123 -4.38 8.41 9.48
N PRO A 124 -5.05 8.96 10.51
CA PRO A 124 -5.97 8.18 11.34
C PRO A 124 -7.29 7.95 10.62
N PHE A 125 -7.76 6.70 10.57
CA PHE A 125 -9.07 6.36 9.99
C PHE A 125 -10.20 6.32 11.03
N ASP A 126 -9.88 5.95 12.26
CA ASP A 126 -10.78 5.91 13.42
C ASP A 126 -9.95 5.96 14.73
N TYR A 127 -10.60 6.08 15.89
CA TYR A 127 -9.92 6.07 17.19
C TYR A 127 -9.07 4.81 17.39
N GLY A 128 -7.75 4.99 17.42
CA GLY A 128 -6.77 3.91 17.56
C GLY A 128 -6.48 3.13 16.26
N MET A 129 -7.10 3.48 15.13
CA MET A 129 -6.82 2.89 13.83
C MET A 129 -5.77 3.73 13.08
N VAL A 130 -4.52 3.65 13.56
CA VAL A 130 -3.35 4.35 13.00
C VAL A 130 -2.19 3.37 12.87
N LEU A 131 -1.51 3.35 11.72
CA LEU A 131 -0.34 2.49 11.49
C LEU A 131 0.87 2.90 12.33
N SER A 132 1.04 4.21 12.53
CA SER A 132 2.04 4.78 13.42
C SER A 132 1.46 6.00 14.11
N ASP A 133 1.11 5.85 15.38
CA ASP A 133 0.74 6.98 16.24
C ASP A 133 2.00 7.78 16.59
N SER A 134 2.34 8.71 15.69
CA SER A 134 3.46 9.63 15.88
C SER A 134 2.94 10.97 16.38
N ASN A 135 3.41 11.40 17.55
CA ASN A 135 3.14 12.75 18.10
C ASN A 135 3.51 13.90 17.14
N ILE A 136 4.34 13.62 16.12
CA ILE A 136 4.88 14.58 15.14
C ILE A 136 4.27 14.33 13.74
N GLY A 137 3.06 13.76 13.66
CA GLY A 137 2.45 13.35 12.39
C GLY A 137 2.31 14.47 11.35
N LEU A 138 2.02 15.71 11.77
CA LEU A 138 1.92 16.84 10.86
C LEU A 138 3.27 17.24 10.23
N LEU A 139 4.35 17.23 11.02
CA LEU A 139 5.69 17.54 10.52
C LEU A 139 6.17 16.46 9.53
N TYR A 140 5.79 15.20 9.79
CA TYR A 140 6.06 14.08 8.89
C TYR A 140 5.42 14.28 7.51
N LEU A 141 4.13 14.65 7.46
CA LEU A 141 3.44 14.95 6.20
C LEU A 141 4.10 16.12 5.45
N PHE A 142 4.53 17.16 6.17
CA PHE A 142 5.24 18.30 5.58
C PHE A 142 6.61 17.90 5.01
N ALA A 143 7.36 17.07 5.71
CA ALA A 143 8.64 16.53 5.25
C ALA A 143 8.47 15.68 3.99
N ILE A 144 7.46 14.81 3.94
CA ILE A 144 7.18 13.98 2.76
C ILE A 144 6.73 14.82 1.58
N SER A 145 5.86 15.80 1.80
CA SER A 145 5.45 16.72 0.74
C SER A 145 6.66 17.43 0.14
N SER A 146 7.60 17.89 0.96
CA SER A 146 8.85 18.50 0.49
C SER A 146 9.72 17.51 -0.28
N LEU A 147 9.80 16.26 0.18
CA LEU A 147 10.58 15.20 -0.48
C LEU A 147 9.97 14.79 -1.84
N SER A 148 8.64 14.83 -1.98
CA SER A 148 7.94 14.45 -3.22
C SER A 148 8.31 15.33 -4.41
N VAL A 149 8.66 16.61 -4.17
CA VAL A 149 9.12 17.53 -5.21
C VAL A 149 10.42 17.03 -5.85
N TYR A 150 11.34 16.48 -5.06
CA TYR A 150 12.59 15.91 -5.59
C TYR A 150 12.32 14.72 -6.50
N GLY A 151 11.35 13.87 -6.16
CA GLY A 151 10.95 12.76 -7.01
C GLY A 151 10.47 13.22 -8.39
N ILE A 152 9.69 14.32 -8.44
CA ILE A 152 9.19 14.91 -9.69
C ILE A 152 10.34 15.52 -10.51
N ILE A 153 11.25 16.26 -9.88
CA ILE A 153 12.40 16.88 -10.57
C ILE A 153 13.31 15.81 -11.19
N ILE A 154 13.63 14.75 -10.44
CA ILE A 154 14.48 13.66 -10.92
C ILE A 154 13.79 12.92 -12.07
N ALA A 155 12.47 12.68 -11.99
CA ALA A 155 11.71 12.07 -13.08
C ALA A 155 11.80 12.91 -14.36
N GLY A 156 11.63 14.23 -14.26
CA GLY A 156 11.74 15.14 -15.40
C GLY A 156 13.15 15.25 -15.99
N TRP A 157 14.20 15.26 -15.15
CA TRP A 157 15.58 15.30 -15.64
C TRP A 157 16.01 13.99 -16.28
N SER A 158 15.48 12.85 -15.83
CA SER A 158 15.85 11.52 -16.32
C SER A 158 15.39 11.19 -17.75
N SER A 159 14.49 12.00 -18.33
CA SER A 159 13.91 11.73 -19.65
C SER A 159 14.75 12.22 -20.83
N ASN A 160 15.87 12.90 -20.58
CA ASN A 160 16.79 13.43 -21.59
C ASN A 160 18.15 12.73 -21.53
#